data_AF-M4B229-F1
#
_entry.id   AF-M4B229-F1
#
_cell.length_a   1.000
_cell.length_b   1.000
_cell.length_c   1.000
_cell.angle_alpha   90.00
_cell.angle_beta   90.00
_cell.angle_gamma   90.00
#
_symmetry.space_group_name_H-M   'P 1'
#
loop_
_entity.id
_entity.type
_entity.pdbx_description
1 polymer ?
#
loop_
_entity_poly.entity_id
_entity_poly.type
_entity_poly.pdbx_seq_one_letter_code
_entity_poly.pdbx_strand_id
1 'polypeptide(L)'
;MTGRNDRFRHIWNMATETLPMMTTKKKTPSDFLKSVLGRPVDVKLNNGVEYKGVLACLDGFMNIAMEQTQEYQNGQLKAHALHLGVQVIS
;
A
#
# COMPACT_ATOMS: atom_id res chain seq x y z
N MET A 1 60.07 -16.34 11.39
CA MET A 1 58.74 -16.07 11.97
C MET A 1 58.20 -14.79 11.35
N THR A 2 57.21 -14.82 10.46
CA THR A 2 55.96 -14.04 10.63
C THR A 2 54.86 -14.61 9.71
N GLY A 3 54.29 -15.76 10.08
CA GLY A 3 53.15 -16.38 9.38
C GLY A 3 51.85 -16.34 10.19
N ARG A 4 51.65 -15.31 11.02
CA ARG A 4 50.49 -15.22 11.93
C ARG A 4 49.39 -14.26 11.50
N ASN A 5 49.53 -13.52 10.41
CA ASN A 5 48.62 -12.40 10.10
C ASN A 5 47.63 -12.68 8.95
N ASP A 6 47.84 -13.70 8.11
CA ASP A 6 46.96 -13.98 6.96
C ASP A 6 45.62 -14.63 7.35
N ARG A 7 45.62 -15.49 8.37
CA ARG A 7 44.37 -16.12 8.85
C ARG A 7 43.40 -15.12 9.47
N PHE A 8 43.91 -14.09 10.14
CA PHE A 8 43.07 -13.04 10.71
C PHE A 8 42.51 -12.10 9.64
N ARG A 9 43.25 -11.88 8.55
CA ARG A 9 42.81 -11.04 7.42
C ARG A 9 41.64 -11.68 6.65
N HIS A 10 41.65 -13.01 6.51
CA HIS A 10 40.55 -13.74 5.87
C HIS A 10 39.28 -13.72 6.73
N ILE A 11 39.41 -13.94 8.05
CA ILE A 11 38.28 -13.87 9.00
C ILE A 11 37.68 -12.46 9.05
N TRP A 12 38.51 -11.42 9.00
CA TRP A 12 38.05 -10.03 8.94
C TRP A 12 37.28 -9.73 7.65
N ASN A 13 37.78 -10.18 6.50
CA ASN A 13 37.11 -9.97 5.21
C ASN A 13 35.76 -10.71 5.12
N MET A 14 35.63 -11.90 5.74
CA MET A 14 34.35 -12.64 5.80
C MET A 14 33.27 -11.92 6.63
N ALA A 15 33.65 -11.21 7.70
CA ALA A 15 32.70 -10.45 8.52
C ALA A 15 32.18 -9.19 7.80
N THR A 16 32.91 -8.71 6.78
CA THR A 16 32.55 -7.53 5.98
C THR A 16 31.76 -7.87 4.71
N GLU A 17 31.62 -9.14 4.34
CA GLU A 17 30.76 -9.58 3.23
C GLU A 17 29.29 -9.60 3.66
N THR A 18 28.69 -8.42 3.56
CA THR A 18 27.28 -8.16 3.23
C THR A 18 26.26 -9.10 3.85
N LEU A 19 26.01 -8.94 5.16
CA LEU A 19 24.63 -9.06 5.63
C LEU A 19 23.80 -8.08 4.77
N PRO A 20 22.83 -8.54 3.95
CA PRO A 20 21.90 -7.60 3.34
C PRO A 20 21.21 -6.91 4.50
N MET A 21 21.56 -5.64 4.73
CA MET A 21 20.87 -4.84 5.72
C MET A 21 19.40 -4.95 5.34
N MET A 22 18.60 -5.60 6.19
CA MET A 22 17.15 -5.61 6.07
C MET A 22 16.72 -4.17 6.29
N THR A 23 16.84 -3.37 5.24
CA THR A 23 16.34 -2.02 5.18
C THR A 23 14.84 -2.19 5.28
N THR A 24 14.31 -1.91 6.46
CA THR A 24 12.88 -1.73 6.65
C THR A 24 12.50 -0.56 5.76
N LYS A 25 12.13 -0.86 4.51
CA LYS A 25 11.65 0.14 3.57
C LYS A 25 10.52 0.89 4.28
N LYS A 26 10.74 2.16 4.56
CA LYS A 26 9.72 3.03 5.15
C LYS A 26 8.54 2.99 4.19
N LYS A 27 7.45 2.31 4.59
CA LYS A 27 6.24 2.24 3.77
C LYS A 27 5.70 3.66 3.65
N THR A 28 5.73 4.20 2.44
CA THR A 28 5.17 5.52 2.18
C THR A 28 3.65 5.40 2.05
N PRO A 29 2.88 6.48 2.27
CA PRO A 29 1.47 6.49 1.95
C PRO A 29 1.19 6.05 0.51
N SER A 30 2.04 6.44 -0.44
CA SER A 30 1.95 6.01 -1.84
C SER A 30 2.13 4.50 -2.03
N ASP A 31 2.98 3.83 -1.25
CA ASP A 31 3.13 2.37 -1.28
C ASP A 31 1.87 1.68 -0.76
N PHE A 32 1.24 2.23 0.28
CA PHE A 32 -0.03 1.74 0.77
C PHE A 32 -1.12 1.87 -0.30
N LEU A 33 -1.24 3.04 -0.94
CA LEU A 33 -2.23 3.31 -1.98
C LEU A 33 -2.08 2.35 -3.17
N LYS A 34 -0.85 2.09 -3.61
CA LYS A 34 -0.58 1.08 -4.65
C LYS A 34 -0.97 -0.33 -4.21
N SER A 35 -0.79 -0.66 -2.93
CA SER A 35 -1.09 -2.00 -2.41
C SER A 35 -2.58 -2.33 -2.35
N VAL A 36 -3.44 -1.30 -2.29
CA VAL A 36 -4.90 -1.44 -2.19
C VAL A 36 -5.64 -1.37 -3.52
N LEU A 37 -4.95 -1.03 -4.62
CA LEU A 37 -5.53 -1.07 -5.97
C LEU A 37 -6.02 -2.49 -6.30
N GLY A 38 -7.19 -2.59 -6.92
CA GLY A 38 -7.86 -3.83 -7.30
C GLY A 38 -8.41 -4.63 -6.12
N ARG A 39 -8.38 -4.09 -4.89
CA ARG A 39 -8.89 -4.78 -3.69
C ARG A 39 -10.22 -4.18 -3.23
N PRO A 40 -11.08 -4.98 -2.57
CA PRO A 40 -12.23 -4.46 -1.85
C PRO A 40 -11.77 -3.48 -0.75
N VAL A 41 -12.39 -2.31 -0.70
CA VAL A 41 -12.12 -1.26 0.27
C VAL A 41 -13.43 -0.67 0.79
N ASP A 42 -13.38 -0.24 2.04
CA ASP A 42 -14.42 0.56 2.70
C ASP A 42 -13.91 2.01 2.80
N VAL A 43 -14.63 2.94 2.21
CA VAL A 43 -14.28 4.37 2.17
C VAL A 43 -15.36 5.17 2.90
N LYS A 44 -14.95 5.99 3.86
CA LYS A 44 -15.85 6.88 4.59
C LYS A 44 -15.53 8.32 4.25
N LEU A 45 -16.51 9.04 3.73
CA LEU A 45 -16.40 10.47 3.47
C LEU A 45 -16.68 11.29 4.73
N ASN A 46 -16.18 12.53 4.75
CA ASN A 46 -16.36 13.46 5.86
C ASN A 46 -17.83 13.83 6.13
N ASN A 47 -18.70 13.67 5.14
CA ASN A 47 -20.14 13.89 5.26
C ASN A 47 -20.90 12.69 5.87
N GLY A 48 -20.19 11.63 6.26
CA GLY A 48 -20.76 10.43 6.87
C GLY A 48 -21.28 9.38 5.88
N VAL A 49 -21.13 9.60 4.57
CA VAL A 49 -21.44 8.59 3.55
C VAL A 49 -20.32 7.55 3.50
N GLU A 50 -20.70 6.28 3.40
CA GLU A 50 -19.80 5.14 3.36
C GLU A 50 -19.94 4.43 2.01
N TYR A 51 -18.84 4.22 1.31
CA TYR A 51 -18.77 3.49 0.05
C TYR A 51 -18.01 2.19 0.25
N LYS A 52 -18.59 1.08 -0.22
CA LYS A 52 -17.94 -0.23 -0.24
C LYS A 52 -17.82 -0.70 -1.68
N GLY A 53 -16.64 -1.14 -2.10
CA GLY A 53 -16.43 -1.57 -3.48
C GLY A 53 -14.98 -1.91 -3.77
N VAL A 54 -14.64 -2.18 -5.02
CA VAL A 54 -13.28 -2.48 -5.47
C VAL A 54 -12.59 -1.20 -5.91
N LEU A 55 -11.41 -0.89 -5.34
CA LEU A 55 -10.64 0.29 -5.75
C LEU A 55 -10.08 0.08 -7.16
N ALA A 56 -10.56 0.85 -8.15
CA ALA A 56 -10.06 0.77 -9.52
C ALA A 56 -8.84 1.66 -9.73
N CYS A 57 -8.93 2.93 -9.32
CA CYS A 57 -7.86 3.91 -9.51
C CYS A 57 -7.79 4.88 -8.33
N LEU A 58 -6.59 5.41 -8.10
CA LEU A 58 -6.33 6.47 -7.14
C LEU A 58 -5.21 7.37 -7.65
N ASP A 59 -5.38 8.69 -7.57
CA ASP A 59 -4.40 9.68 -8.02
C ASP A 59 -3.72 10.45 -6.87
N GLY A 60 -2.75 11.30 -7.21
CA GLY A 60 -2.03 12.14 -6.25
C GLY A 60 -2.86 13.24 -5.59
N PHE A 61 -4.11 13.42 -6.02
CA PHE A 61 -5.10 14.35 -5.44
C PHE A 61 -6.12 13.63 -4.56
N MET A 62 -5.94 12.31 -4.34
CA MET A 62 -6.86 11.44 -3.60
C MET A 62 -8.25 11.31 -4.25
N ASN A 63 -8.35 11.56 -5.56
CA ASN A 63 -9.53 11.16 -6.31
C ASN A 63 -9.55 9.64 -6.42
N ILE A 64 -10.69 9.02 -6.13
CA ILE A 64 -10.80 7.56 -6.16
C ILE A 64 -11.88 7.13 -7.15
N ALA A 65 -11.58 6.09 -7.91
CA ALA A 65 -12.56 5.41 -8.75
C ALA A 65 -12.81 4.03 -8.16
N MET A 66 -14.07 3.66 -8.01
CA MET A 66 -14.48 2.37 -7.44
C MET A 66 -15.43 1.64 -8.38
N GLU A 67 -15.27 0.31 -8.43
CA GLU A 67 -16.14 -0.62 -9.13
C GLU A 67 -17.03 -1.39 -8.15
N GLN A 68 -18.18 -1.86 -8.63
CA GLN A 68 -19.15 -2.64 -7.85
C GLN A 68 -19.53 -1.94 -6.54
N THR A 69 -19.69 -0.62 -6.62
CA THR A 69 -19.81 0.25 -5.45
C THR A 69 -21.19 0.21 -4.84
N GLN A 70 -21.22 0.13 -3.52
CA GLN A 70 -22.39 0.25 -2.67
C GLN A 70 -22.26 1.51 -1.82
N GLU A 71 -23.25 2.38 -1.90
CA GLU A 71 -23.32 3.60 -1.09
C GLU A 71 -24.24 3.38 0.11
N TYR A 72 -23.73 3.71 1.29
CA TYR A 72 -24.45 3.65 2.55
C TYR A 72 -24.53 5.03 3.17
N GLN A 73 -25.74 5.41 3.61
CA GLN A 73 -25.97 6.62 4.40
C GLN A 73 -26.66 6.23 5.69
N ASN A 74 -26.05 6.56 6.84
CA ASN A 74 -26.53 6.14 8.16
C ASN A 74 -26.75 4.62 8.27
N GLY A 75 -25.89 3.82 7.62
CA GLY A 75 -25.97 2.36 7.60
C GLY A 75 -27.04 1.78 6.67
N GLN A 76 -27.80 2.60 5.94
CA GLN A 76 -28.77 2.13 4.95
C GLN A 76 -28.19 2.20 3.53
N LEU A 77 -28.37 1.13 2.76
CA LEU A 77 -27.98 1.07 1.35
C LEU A 77 -28.85 2.07 0.55
N LYS A 78 -28.19 3.07 -0.03
CA LYS A 78 -28.81 4.11 -0.86
C LYS A 78 -28.68 3.83 -2.35
N ALA A 79 -27.51 3.35 -2.77
CA ALA A 79 -27.23 3.08 -4.17
C ALA A 79 -26.37 1.82 -4.34
N HIS A 80 -26.60 1.11 -5.43
CA HIS A 80 -25.86 -0.10 -5.79
C HIS A 80 -25.53 -0.07 -7.29
N ALA A 81 -24.27 0.20 -7.63
CA ALA A 81 -23.82 0.29 -9.02
C ALA A 81 -23.18 -1.04 -9.44
N LEU A 82 -23.88 -1.80 -10.29
CA LEU A 82 -23.43 -3.12 -10.78
C LEU A 82 -22.48 -3.07 -11.98
N HIS A 83 -22.43 -1.96 -12.73
CA HIS A 83 -21.55 -1.85 -13.89
C HIS A 83 -21.23 -0.39 -14.26
N LEU A 84 -19.93 -0.13 -14.44
CA LEU A 84 -19.26 1.04 -15.01
C LEU A 84 -19.46 2.41 -14.34
N GLY A 85 -18.40 2.83 -13.62
CA GLY A 85 -17.96 4.23 -13.54
C GLY A 85 -18.58 5.07 -12.44
N VAL A 86 -18.13 4.91 -11.19
CA VAL A 86 -18.31 5.95 -10.17
C VAL A 86 -16.98 6.66 -9.94
N GLN A 87 -16.96 7.96 -10.28
CA GLN A 87 -15.92 8.90 -9.94
C GLN A 87 -16.26 9.45 -8.54
N VAL A 88 -15.54 9.02 -7.50
CA VAL A 88 -15.65 9.65 -6.19
C VAL A 88 -14.58 10.74 -6.16
N ILE A 89 -15.03 11.97 -6.33
CA ILE A 89 -14.23 13.19 -6.14
C ILE A 89 -14.94 14.03 -5.08
N SER A 90 -14.11 14.58 -4.17
CA SER A 90 -14.41 15.31 -2.92
C SER A 90 -15.72 16.06 -2.80
#